data_AF-A0A397BYI7-F1
#
_entry.id   AF-A0A397BYI7-F1
#
_cell.length_a   1.000
_cell.length_b   1.000
_cell.length_c   1.000
_cell.angle_alpha   90.00
_cell.angle_beta   90.00
_cell.angle_gamma   90.00
#
_symmetry.space_group_name_H-M   'P 1'
#
loop_
_entity.id
_entity.type
_entity.pdbx_description
1 polymer ?
#
loop_
_entity_poly.entity_id
_entity_poly.type
_entity_poly.pdbx_seq_one_letter_code
_entity_poly.pdbx_strand_id
1 'polypeptide(L)'
;IPPTICYIDACSARGSGDFGSNGYGLVFREHEFDEVTTEPTDFEWTLPSGDRSVCFEVKKLSEEHGWVAHAPAGPATSPQVGDRVTILVNHSCPVVNLCNRLSVKTKDGSFPKYIDLISHGCCQ
;
A
#
# COMPACT_ATOMS: atom_id res chain seq x y z
N ILE A 1 10.84 14.54 11.98
CA ILE A 1 9.84 13.52 11.63
C ILE A 1 10.49 12.64 10.57
N PRO A 2 10.77 11.35 10.82
CA PRO A 2 11.36 10.50 9.79
C PRO A 2 10.39 10.40 8.61
N PRO A 3 10.86 10.27 7.36
CA PRO A 3 9.99 10.23 6.21
C PRO A 3 8.98 9.11 6.36
N THR A 4 7.70 9.43 6.15
CA THR A 4 6.63 8.47 5.92
C THR A 4 7.02 7.67 4.70
N ILE A 5 7.52 6.45 4.88
CA ILE A 5 7.84 5.57 3.76
C ILE A 5 6.52 4.96 3.29
N CYS A 6 5.93 5.57 2.26
CA CYS A 6 4.85 4.97 1.52
C CYS A 6 5.49 4.13 0.40
N TYR A 7 5.31 2.81 0.44
CA TYR A 7 5.73 1.94 -0.65
C TYR A 7 4.60 1.87 -1.68
N ILE A 8 4.90 2.24 -2.92
CA ILE A 8 3.97 2.21 -4.05
C ILE A 8 4.36 1.01 -4.91
N ASP A 9 3.56 -0.06 -4.89
CA ASP A 9 3.61 -1.09 -5.90
C ASP A 9 2.60 -0.78 -7.03
N ALA A 10 3.02 -1.03 -8.26
CA ALA A 10 2.57 -0.30 -9.44
C ALA A 10 2.52 -1.20 -10.66
N CYS A 11 1.59 -2.15 -10.72
CA CYS A 11 1.21 -2.77 -11.99
C CYS A 11 -0.15 -3.46 -11.92
N SER A 12 -1.19 -2.76 -12.39
CA SER A 12 -2.41 -3.22 -13.08
C SER A 12 -3.65 -2.46 -12.60
N ALA A 13 -4.51 -2.08 -13.54
CA ALA A 13 -5.90 -1.79 -13.20
C ALA A 13 -6.43 -3.04 -12.50
N ARG A 14 -6.85 -2.89 -11.24
CA ARG A 14 -7.14 -4.00 -10.34
C ARG A 14 -7.95 -5.10 -11.02
N GLY A 15 -7.50 -6.34 -10.84
CA GLY A 15 -8.14 -7.53 -11.39
C GLY A 15 -9.61 -7.64 -10.97
N SER A 16 -10.44 -8.20 -11.84
CA SER A 16 -11.91 -8.20 -11.78
C SER A 16 -12.54 -9.03 -10.64
N GLY A 17 -12.24 -8.70 -9.38
CA GLY A 17 -12.86 -9.30 -8.19
C GLY A 17 -13.69 -8.29 -7.38
N ASP A 18 -14.65 -8.78 -6.59
CA ASP A 18 -15.51 -7.94 -5.75
C ASP A 18 -14.71 -7.26 -4.61
N PHE A 19 -13.67 -7.92 -4.08
CA PHE A 19 -12.84 -7.40 -3.00
C PHE A 19 -11.97 -6.24 -3.45
N GLY A 20 -12.16 -5.10 -2.81
CA GLY A 20 -11.50 -3.85 -3.15
C GLY A 20 -11.99 -3.19 -4.45
N SER A 21 -13.05 -3.70 -5.08
CA SER A 21 -13.70 -3.08 -6.25
C SER A 21 -14.11 -1.60 -6.05
N ASN A 22 -14.19 -1.13 -4.80
CA ASN A 22 -14.41 0.27 -4.41
C ASN A 22 -13.31 1.23 -4.91
N GLY A 23 -12.20 0.72 -5.45
CA GLY A 23 -11.29 1.48 -6.29
C GLY A 23 -10.32 2.42 -5.58
N TYR A 24 -10.29 2.49 -4.24
CA TYR A 24 -9.37 3.38 -3.51
C TYR A 24 -8.01 2.78 -3.17
N GLY A 25 -7.90 1.44 -3.10
CA GLY A 25 -6.66 0.73 -2.78
C GLY A 25 -6.84 -0.32 -1.69
N LEU A 26 -5.80 -1.11 -1.48
CA LEU A 26 -5.70 -2.13 -0.44
C LEU A 26 -4.61 -1.75 0.56
N VAL A 27 -4.79 -2.16 1.81
CA VAL A 27 -3.87 -1.86 2.90
C VAL A 27 -3.44 -3.15 3.57
N PHE A 28 -2.16 -3.28 3.87
CA PHE A 28 -1.60 -4.36 4.69
C PHE A 28 -0.46 -3.78 5.54
N ARG A 29 0.08 -4.57 6.48
CA ARG A 29 1.08 -4.03 7.42
C ARG A 29 2.43 -3.82 6.73
N GLU A 30 3.18 -2.80 7.12
CA GLU A 30 4.47 -2.47 6.49
C GLU A 30 5.45 -3.66 6.53
N HIS A 31 5.46 -4.44 7.63
CA HIS A 31 6.37 -5.57 7.77
C HIS A 31 6.08 -6.72 6.81
N GLU A 32 4.86 -6.81 6.27
CA GLU A 32 4.42 -7.85 5.33
C GLU A 32 4.87 -7.52 3.89
N PHE A 33 5.42 -6.32 3.64
CA PHE A 33 5.73 -5.81 2.30
C PHE A 33 6.54 -6.75 1.41
N ASP A 34 7.56 -7.42 1.96
CA ASP A 34 8.44 -8.29 1.15
C ASP A 34 7.77 -9.62 0.78
N GLU A 35 6.69 -9.98 1.48
CA GLU A 35 5.95 -11.23 1.29
C GLU A 35 4.73 -11.04 0.38
N VAL A 36 4.25 -9.81 0.20
CA VAL A 36 3.15 -9.49 -0.71
C VAL A 36 3.63 -9.38 -2.14
N THR A 37 3.64 -10.50 -2.86
CA THR A 37 4.05 -10.57 -4.27
C THR A 37 2.89 -10.64 -5.26
N THR A 38 1.66 -10.76 -4.77
CA THR A 38 0.42 -10.82 -5.56
C THR A 38 -0.65 -9.98 -4.90
N GLU A 39 -1.53 -9.36 -5.69
CA GLU A 39 -2.66 -8.58 -5.16
C GLU A 39 -3.56 -9.46 -4.27
N PRO A 40 -3.84 -9.06 -3.01
CA PRO A 40 -4.79 -9.77 -2.16
C PRO A 40 -6.21 -9.73 -2.72
N THR A 41 -6.91 -10.87 -2.69
CA THR A 41 -8.28 -11.01 -3.22
C THR A 41 -9.34 -11.18 -2.12
N ASP A 42 -8.95 -11.20 -0.84
CA ASP A 42 -9.84 -11.36 0.31
C ASP A 42 -9.26 -10.65 1.55
N PHE A 43 -10.09 -10.45 2.58
CA PHE A 43 -9.72 -9.84 3.86
C PHE A 43 -8.68 -10.67 4.61
N GLU A 44 -8.83 -11.98 4.59
CA GLU A 44 -7.87 -12.90 5.20
C GLU A 44 -7.16 -13.67 4.11
N TRP A 45 -5.85 -13.74 4.22
CA TRP A 45 -5.04 -14.46 3.25
C TRP A 45 -3.79 -15.04 3.92
N THR A 46 -3.14 -15.94 3.20
CA THR A 46 -1.94 -16.63 3.68
C THR A 46 -0.74 -16.12 2.89
N LEU A 47 0.25 -15.58 3.59
CA LEU A 47 1.51 -15.16 3.00
C LEU A 47 2.29 -16.38 2.46
N PRO A 48 3.26 -16.18 1.55
CA PRO A 48 4.14 -17.26 1.08
C PRO A 48 4.86 -18.03 2.22
N SER A 49 5.10 -17.38 3.37
CA SER A 49 5.65 -18.01 4.58
C SER A 49 4.70 -19.02 5.24
N GLY A 50 3.40 -18.97 4.94
CA GLY A 50 2.35 -19.72 5.62
C GLY A 50 1.67 -18.92 6.75
N ASP A 51 2.16 -17.73 7.06
CA ASP A 51 1.56 -16.87 8.09
C ASP A 51 0.24 -16.26 7.61
N ARG A 52 -0.71 -16.13 8.55
CA ARG A 52 -1.98 -15.45 8.29
C ARG A 52 -1.76 -13.95 8.29
N SER A 53 -2.19 -13.28 7.23
CA SER A 53 -2.24 -11.83 7.12
C SER A 53 -3.68 -11.35 6.92
N VAL A 54 -3.89 -10.06 7.22
CA VAL A 54 -5.16 -9.37 7.03
C VAL A 54 -4.94 -8.22 6.06
N CYS A 55 -5.72 -8.22 4.98
CA CYS A 55 -5.83 -7.12 4.04
C CYS A 55 -7.05 -6.26 4.38
N PHE A 56 -6.89 -4.94 4.32
CA PHE A 56 -7.95 -3.97 4.59
C PHE A 56 -8.26 -3.17 3.34
N GLU A 57 -9.52 -2.79 3.18
CA GLU A 57 -9.92 -1.90 2.09
C GLU A 57 -9.85 -0.44 2.52
N VAL A 58 -9.35 0.42 1.64
CA VAL A 58 -9.59 1.86 1.76
C VAL A 58 -11.04 2.15 1.32
N LYS A 59 -11.83 2.75 2.21
CA LYS A 59 -13.26 3.05 1.98
C LYS A 59 -13.50 4.46 1.49
N LYS A 60 -12.59 5.39 1.81
CA LYS A 60 -12.70 6.80 1.47
C LYS A 60 -11.34 7.46 1.56
N LEU A 61 -11.15 8.50 0.75
CA LEU A 61 -10.03 9.42 0.84
C LEU A 61 -10.54 10.86 0.98
N SER A 62 -9.77 11.69 1.67
CA SER A 62 -9.74 13.15 1.56
C SER A 62 -8.33 13.54 1.10
N GLU A 63 -8.03 14.84 1.03
CA GLU A 63 -6.73 15.35 0.60
C GLU A 63 -5.56 14.72 1.38
N GLU A 64 -5.70 14.59 2.71
CA GLU A 64 -4.61 14.15 3.60
C GLU A 64 -4.99 12.93 4.48
N HIS A 65 -6.21 12.39 4.34
CA HIS A 65 -6.69 11.31 5.20
C HIS A 65 -7.35 10.19 4.41
N GLY A 66 -7.11 8.95 4.84
CA GLY A 66 -7.80 7.76 4.36
C GLY A 66 -8.59 7.08 5.47
N TRP A 67 -9.75 6.51 5.12
CA TRP A 67 -10.53 5.66 6.01
C TRP A 67 -10.31 4.21 5.60
N VAL A 68 -9.80 3.41 6.52
CA VAL A 68 -9.52 1.99 6.31
C VAL A 68 -10.60 1.17 7.01
N ALA A 69 -11.10 0.13 6.36
CA ALA A 69 -12.04 -0.80 6.97
C ALA A 69 -11.39 -1.50 8.18
N HIS A 70 -12.18 -1.76 9.22
CA HIS A 70 -11.72 -2.61 10.32
C HIS A 70 -11.53 -4.06 9.86
N ALA A 71 -10.63 -4.77 10.54
CA ALA A 71 -10.50 -6.22 10.39
C ALA A 71 -11.86 -6.91 10.64
N PRO A 72 -12.16 -8.02 9.96
CA PRO A 72 -13.37 -8.81 10.23
C PRO A 72 -13.46 -9.27 11.70
N ALA A 73 -12.32 -9.60 12.32
CA ALA A 73 -12.23 -9.99 13.72
C ALA A 73 -12.32 -8.81 14.72
N GLY A 74 -12.45 -7.57 14.22
CA GLY A 74 -12.73 -6.37 15.01
C GLY A 74 -11.58 -5.36 15.11
N PRO A 75 -11.82 -4.22 15.79
CA PRO A 75 -10.87 -3.11 15.87
C PRO A 75 -9.52 -3.47 16.50
N ALA A 76 -9.50 -4.41 17.45
CA ALA A 76 -8.27 -4.86 18.13
C ALA A 76 -7.27 -5.55 17.18
N THR A 77 -7.76 -6.14 16.09
CA THR A 77 -6.94 -6.79 15.05
C THR A 77 -6.68 -5.89 13.83
N SER A 78 -7.20 -4.66 13.86
CA SER A 78 -6.93 -3.63 12.84
C SER A 78 -5.58 -2.92 13.12
N PRO A 79 -5.02 -2.15 12.18
CA PRO A 79 -3.86 -1.31 12.47
C PRO A 79 -4.17 -0.32 13.59
N GLN A 80 -3.25 -0.19 14.54
CA GLN A 80 -3.37 0.72 15.68
C GLN A 80 -2.70 2.07 15.38
N VAL A 81 -3.01 3.07 16.19
CA VAL A 81 -2.35 4.39 16.06
C VAL A 81 -0.85 4.23 16.26
N GLY A 82 -0.07 4.72 15.27
CA GLY A 82 1.38 4.61 15.25
C GLY A 82 1.90 3.46 14.38
N ASP A 83 1.03 2.51 14.01
CA ASP A 83 1.40 1.46 13.06
C ASP A 83 1.66 2.06 11.67
N ARG A 84 2.61 1.43 10.98
CA ARG A 84 2.88 1.72 9.57
C ARG A 84 2.22 0.67 8.71
N VAL A 85 1.67 1.13 7.60
CA VAL A 85 0.97 0.30 6.63
C VAL A 85 1.54 0.54 5.24
N THR A 86 1.41 -0.47 4.39
CA THR A 86 1.61 -0.34 2.96
C THR A 86 0.25 -0.17 2.30
N ILE A 87 0.19 0.70 1.29
CA ILE A 87 -1.00 0.88 0.46
C ILE A 87 -0.68 0.41 -0.96
N LEU A 88 -1.37 -0.62 -1.43
CA LEU A 88 -1.40 -0.97 -2.84
C LEU A 88 -2.34 0.01 -3.56
N VAL A 89 -1.75 0.86 -4.39
CA VAL A 89 -2.48 1.92 -5.08
C VAL A 89 -3.28 1.37 -6.26
N ASN A 90 -4.42 1.98 -6.54
CA ASN A 90 -5.30 1.58 -7.64
C ASN A 90 -4.73 1.91 -9.04
N HIS A 91 -3.93 2.96 -9.15
CA HIS A 91 -3.35 3.44 -10.39
C HIS A 91 -2.05 4.18 -10.07
N SER A 92 -0.92 3.62 -10.51
CA SER A 92 0.39 4.11 -10.11
C SER A 92 0.80 5.41 -10.78
N CYS A 93 0.47 5.60 -12.06
CA CYS A 93 0.85 6.77 -12.85
C CYS A 93 0.56 8.13 -12.17
N PRO A 94 -0.67 8.39 -11.65
CA PRO A 94 -0.95 9.65 -10.96
C PRO A 94 -0.23 9.73 -9.62
N VAL A 95 -0.09 8.61 -8.89
CA VAL A 95 0.57 8.62 -7.57
C VAL A 95 2.05 8.95 -7.70
N VAL A 96 2.75 8.34 -8.65
CA VAL A 96 4.17 8.66 -8.88
C VAL A 96 4.33 10.12 -9.32
N ASN A 97 3.38 10.66 -10.09
CA ASN A 97 3.36 12.06 -10.48
C ASN A 97 2.85 13.02 -9.38
N LEU A 98 2.67 12.57 -8.14
CA LEU A 98 2.48 13.43 -6.97
C LEU A 98 3.74 13.50 -6.10
N CYS A 99 4.78 12.74 -6.46
CA CYS A 99 5.98 12.58 -5.67
C CYS A 99 7.20 13.18 -6.38
N ASN A 100 8.17 13.68 -5.61
CA ASN A 100 9.47 14.09 -6.15
C ASN A 100 10.50 12.95 -6.16
N ARG A 101 10.27 11.92 -5.35
CA ARG A 101 11.20 10.80 -5.14
C ARG A 101 10.45 9.51 -4.88
N LEU A 102 11.01 8.39 -5.31
CA LEU A 102 10.62 7.06 -4.87
C LEU A 102 11.66 6.52 -3.89
N SER A 103 11.17 5.97 -2.78
CA SER A 103 11.97 5.22 -1.82
C SER A 103 12.10 3.78 -2.27
N VAL A 104 13.32 3.31 -2.49
CA VAL A 104 13.61 1.93 -2.89
C VAL A 104 13.98 1.13 -1.65
N LYS A 105 13.15 0.16 -1.30
CA LYS A 105 13.51 -0.87 -0.32
C LYS A 105 14.57 -1.78 -0.93
N THR A 106 15.71 -1.91 -0.29
CA THR A 106 16.72 -2.89 -0.69
C THR A 106 16.45 -4.21 0.01
N LYS A 107 16.78 -5.33 -0.66
CA LYS A 107 16.60 -6.69 -0.12
C LYS A 107 17.35 -6.93 1.20
N ASP A 108 18.41 -6.18 1.44
CA ASP A 108 19.24 -6.25 2.66
C ASP A 108 18.75 -5.33 3.80
N GLY A 109 17.64 -4.60 3.59
CA GLY A 109 17.08 -3.68 4.59
C GLY A 109 17.96 -2.46 4.89
N SER A 110 19.02 -2.23 4.11
CA SER A 110 19.82 -1.01 4.21
C SER A 110 19.00 0.23 3.83
N PHE A 111 19.43 1.41 4.29
CA PHE A 111 18.71 2.67 4.13
C PHE A 111 18.15 2.82 2.71
N PRO A 112 16.88 3.31 2.58
CA PRO A 112 16.26 3.40 1.28
C PRO A 112 17.11 4.26 0.34
N LYS A 113 17.42 3.71 -0.82
CA LYS A 113 17.94 4.51 -1.93
C LYS A 113 16.78 5.30 -2.49
N TYR A 114 17.02 6.54 -2.88
CA TYR A 114 15.99 7.36 -3.51
C TYR A 114 16.23 7.46 -5.02
N ILE A 115 15.15 7.33 -5.79
CA ILE A 115 15.13 7.65 -7.22
C ILE A 115 14.41 8.99 -7.37
N ASP A 116 15.10 10.00 -7.91
CA ASP A 116 14.49 11.29 -8.22
C ASP A 116 13.56 11.16 -9.43
N LEU A 117 12.33 11.68 -9.30
CA LEU A 117 11.33 11.70 -10.37
C LEU A 117 11.48 12.99 -11.18
N ILE A 118 12.50 13.02 -12.04
CA ILE A 118 12.90 14.23 -12.79
C ILE A 118 11.84 14.75 -13.77
N SER A 119 10.88 13.90 -14.16
CA SER A 119 9.79 14.24 -15.07
C SER A 119 8.46 14.52 -14.36
N HIS A 120 8.47 14.64 -13.02
CA HIS A 120 7.28 15.00 -12.24
C HIS A 120 6.68 16.32 -12.76
N GLY A 121 5.40 16.29 -13.12
CA GLY A 121 4.66 17.45 -13.62
C GLY A 121 4.92 17.81 -15.08
N CYS A 122 5.72 17.03 -15.83
CA CYS A 122 5.98 17.26 -17.25
C CYS A 122 4.81 16.73 -18.11
N CYS A 123 3.74 17.51 -18.26
CA CYS A 123 2.52 17.14 -19.00
C CYS A 123 2.22 18.05 -20.22
N GLN A 124 3.23 18.76 -20.72
CA GLN A 124 3.10 19.68 -21.87
C GLN A 124 3.32 19.01 -23.22
#